data_AF-A0A1E1X6V6-F1
#
_entry.id   AF-A0A1E1X6V6-F1
#
_cell.length_a   1.000
_cell.length_b   1.000
_cell.length_c   1.000
_cell.angle_alpha   90.00
_cell.angle_beta   90.00
_cell.angle_gamma   90.00
#
_symmetry.space_group_name_H-M   'P 1'
#
loop_
_entity.id
_entity.type
_entity.pdbx_description
1 polymer ?
#
loop_
_entity_poly.entity_id
_entity_poly.type
_entity_poly.pdbx_seq_one_letter_code
_entity_poly.pdbx_strand_id
1 'polypeptide(L)'
;DNCNCDGYAASMWTVSINSAINDGENAHYDESCSSTLASTFSNGAKDPHTGVATTDLYGKCTKTHSGTSAAAPEAAGVFALALEANPELTWRDIQHLTVLTSKRNSLYDSKNRFHWKMNGVGLEFNHLFGFGVLDAGAMVALAKIWKTVPARFHCEAGSYVKTSEFRANESLKISLDTDSCAGTDTEVNYVEHVQAVITLNAPRRGDVKLFMVSPSGTRSMILSRRPNDDDSHDGFTKWPFMTTHTWGENPRGRWTLEAHIDRGSDSKDSRSDGEARGFLKEWTLMIHGTRDPPYVDLPAHDHNSKLAIVKKAHESTRRGAAAAHRGSRP
;
A
#
# COMPACT_ATOMS: atom_id res chain seq x y z
N ASP A 1 14.57 1.79 -7.11
CA ASP A 1 13.49 2.44 -7.86
C ASP A 1 12.28 2.62 -6.94
N ASN A 2 11.08 2.88 -7.45
CA ASN A 2 9.82 2.87 -6.72
C ASN A 2 8.79 2.02 -7.47
N CYS A 3 8.28 0.96 -6.84
CA CYS A 3 7.36 0.02 -7.47
C CYS A 3 5.96 0.58 -7.78
N ASN A 4 5.61 1.80 -7.34
CA ASN A 4 4.43 2.50 -7.86
C ASN A 4 4.62 3.06 -9.28
N CYS A 5 5.85 3.07 -9.81
CA CYS A 5 6.15 3.36 -11.21
C CYS A 5 6.11 2.11 -12.10
N ASP A 6 5.91 0.93 -11.51
CA ASP A 6 5.60 -0.32 -12.21
C ASP A 6 4.08 -0.54 -12.18
N GLY A 7 3.43 -0.47 -13.35
CA GLY A 7 1.99 -0.66 -13.47
C GLY A 7 1.51 -2.08 -13.10
N TYR A 8 2.40 -3.08 -13.10
CA TYR A 8 2.08 -4.43 -12.63
C TYR A 8 2.11 -4.47 -11.11
N ALA A 9 3.21 -4.08 -10.47
CA ALA A 9 3.32 -4.09 -9.01
C ALA A 9 2.39 -3.08 -8.30
N ALA A 10 1.99 -2.00 -8.97
CA ALA A 10 1.04 -1.01 -8.45
C ALA A 10 -0.44 -1.38 -8.69
N SER A 11 -0.71 -2.49 -9.39
CA SER A 11 -2.06 -2.91 -9.72
C SER A 11 -2.79 -3.45 -8.49
N MET A 12 -4.05 -3.04 -8.31
CA MET A 12 -4.92 -3.62 -7.27
C MET A 12 -5.22 -5.12 -7.52
N TRP A 13 -5.00 -5.59 -8.75
CA TRP A 13 -5.30 -6.96 -9.18
C TRP A 13 -4.15 -7.94 -8.89
N THR A 14 -3.00 -7.44 -8.42
CA THR A 14 -1.82 -8.23 -8.09
C THR A 14 -1.54 -8.17 -6.60
N VAL A 15 -1.04 -9.26 -6.01
CA VAL A 15 -0.52 -9.24 -4.64
C VAL A 15 0.98 -8.96 -4.70
N SER A 16 1.36 -7.71 -4.42
CA SER A 16 2.75 -7.29 -4.49
C SER A 16 3.52 -7.68 -3.22
N ILE A 17 4.59 -8.45 -3.41
CA ILE A 17 5.40 -9.06 -2.37
C ILE A 17 6.83 -8.53 -2.45
N ASN A 18 7.33 -8.03 -1.32
CA ASN A 18 8.73 -7.63 -1.18
C ASN A 18 9.55 -8.69 -0.44
N SER A 19 10.86 -8.47 -0.32
CA SER A 19 11.74 -9.39 0.40
C SER A 19 12.08 -8.91 1.82
N ALA A 20 12.32 -9.87 2.69
CA ALA A 20 13.05 -9.69 3.94
C ALA A 20 14.22 -10.69 3.97
N ILE A 21 15.30 -10.38 4.66
CA ILE A 21 16.38 -11.33 4.88
C ILE A 21 16.20 -12.08 6.20
N ASN A 22 16.99 -13.13 6.41
CA ASN A 22 16.82 -14.05 7.53
C ASN A 22 16.96 -13.41 8.93
N ASP A 23 17.64 -12.26 9.05
CA ASP A 23 17.76 -11.49 10.30
C ASP A 23 16.65 -10.43 10.48
N GLY A 24 15.74 -10.31 9.52
CA GLY A 24 14.64 -9.35 9.50
C GLY A 24 14.95 -8.03 8.78
N GLU A 25 16.15 -7.82 8.27
CA GLU A 25 16.47 -6.61 7.50
C GLU A 25 15.80 -6.60 6.12
N ASN A 26 15.54 -5.41 5.59
CA ASN A 26 15.13 -5.22 4.19
C ASN A 26 16.23 -5.67 3.22
N ALA A 27 15.86 -6.21 2.06
CA ALA A 27 16.87 -6.51 1.05
C ALA A 27 17.41 -5.23 0.40
N HIS A 28 18.66 -5.27 -0.07
CA HIS A 28 19.30 -4.09 -0.68
C HIS A 28 18.74 -3.72 -2.05
N TYR A 29 18.18 -4.69 -2.76
CA TYR A 29 17.55 -4.53 -4.07
C TYR A 29 16.08 -4.12 -3.98
N ASP A 30 15.48 -4.14 -2.79
CA ASP A 30 14.04 -3.89 -2.65
C ASP A 30 13.68 -2.49 -3.12
N GLU A 31 12.62 -2.46 -3.92
CA GLU A 31 11.91 -1.23 -4.20
C GLU A 31 10.93 -0.93 -3.07
N SER A 32 10.78 0.34 -2.76
CA SER A 32 9.85 0.81 -1.73
C SER A 32 8.64 1.43 -2.41
N CYS A 33 7.44 0.94 -2.13
CA CYS A 33 6.22 1.56 -2.61
C CYS A 33 5.05 1.25 -1.68
N SER A 34 4.02 2.09 -1.75
CA SER A 34 2.83 1.94 -0.91
C SER A 34 1.86 0.88 -1.43
N SER A 35 2.11 0.29 -2.60
CA SER A 35 1.34 -0.80 -3.18
C SER A 35 1.71 -2.18 -2.64
N THR A 36 2.91 -2.34 -2.05
CA THR A 36 3.35 -3.60 -1.43
C THR A 36 2.38 -4.02 -0.32
N LEU A 37 1.90 -5.27 -0.38
CA LEU A 37 0.96 -5.80 0.61
C LEU A 37 1.66 -6.55 1.74
N ALA A 38 2.70 -7.31 1.43
CA ALA A 38 3.44 -8.13 2.39
C ALA A 38 4.86 -8.44 1.91
N SER A 39 5.58 -9.25 2.68
CA SER A 39 6.90 -9.77 2.32
C SER A 39 7.04 -11.27 2.55
N THR A 40 8.04 -11.89 1.92
CA THR A 40 8.56 -13.20 2.31
C THR A 40 10.09 -13.17 2.34
N PHE A 41 10.74 -14.31 2.56
CA PHE A 41 12.19 -14.34 2.76
C PHE A 41 12.96 -14.45 1.44
N SER A 42 14.15 -13.86 1.41
CA SER A 42 15.14 -13.99 0.34
C SER A 42 16.53 -13.66 0.91
N ASN A 43 17.57 -13.62 0.08
CA ASN A 43 18.96 -13.46 0.54
C ASN A 43 19.44 -12.01 0.77
N GLY A 44 18.67 -11.03 0.33
CA GLY A 44 19.02 -9.61 0.30
C GLY A 44 20.33 -9.20 -0.36
N ALA A 45 20.95 -10.08 -1.16
CA ALA A 45 22.17 -9.84 -1.93
C ALA A 45 23.39 -9.34 -1.14
N LYS A 46 23.48 -9.65 0.17
CA LYS A 46 24.70 -9.38 0.97
C LYS A 46 25.80 -10.41 0.73
N ASP A 47 25.42 -11.68 0.67
CA ASP A 47 26.32 -12.79 0.37
C ASP A 47 25.84 -13.52 -0.90
N PRO A 48 26.61 -13.47 -2.00
CA PRO A 48 26.25 -14.12 -3.27
C PRO A 48 26.20 -15.65 -3.17
N HIS A 49 26.71 -16.25 -2.09
CA HIS A 49 26.66 -17.68 -1.84
C HIS A 49 25.43 -18.11 -1.02
N THR A 50 24.60 -17.16 -0.60
CA THR A 50 23.35 -17.41 0.13
C THR A 50 22.15 -17.07 -0.74
N GLY A 51 21.06 -17.81 -0.59
CA GLY A 51 19.92 -17.79 -1.48
C GLY A 51 18.80 -18.70 -1.00
N VAL A 52 17.69 -18.62 -1.71
CA VAL A 52 16.61 -19.60 -1.60
C VAL A 52 17.07 -20.89 -2.28
N ALA A 53 16.95 -22.00 -1.57
CA ALA A 53 17.26 -23.32 -2.11
C ALA A 53 16.07 -23.83 -2.94
N THR A 54 16.31 -24.13 -4.21
CA THR A 54 15.27 -24.60 -5.14
C THR A 54 15.87 -25.41 -6.30
N THR A 55 15.03 -25.98 -7.14
CA THR A 55 15.42 -26.67 -8.37
C THR A 55 15.99 -25.70 -9.40
N ASP A 56 16.93 -26.17 -10.23
CA ASP A 56 17.60 -25.38 -11.26
C ASP A 56 17.63 -26.15 -12.60
N LEU A 57 17.96 -25.43 -13.67
CA LEU A 57 18.01 -25.95 -15.03
C LEU A 57 18.92 -27.19 -15.14
N TYR A 58 18.61 -28.02 -16.13
CA TYR A 58 19.40 -29.23 -16.46
C TYR A 58 19.45 -30.26 -15.31
N GLY A 59 18.36 -30.37 -14.54
CA GLY A 59 18.25 -31.32 -13.43
C GLY A 59 19.17 -30.99 -12.25
N LYS A 60 19.50 -29.71 -12.07
CA LYS A 60 20.36 -29.24 -10.97
C LYS A 60 19.53 -28.68 -9.83
N CYS A 61 20.22 -28.30 -8.77
CA CYS A 61 19.66 -27.53 -7.66
C CYS A 61 20.51 -26.28 -7.45
N THR A 62 19.87 -25.20 -7.01
CA THR A 62 20.54 -23.97 -6.61
C THR A 62 20.30 -23.69 -5.13
N LYS A 63 21.25 -22.99 -4.50
CA LYS A 63 21.13 -22.42 -3.16
C LYS A 63 21.34 -20.90 -3.16
N THR A 64 21.35 -20.30 -4.36
CA THR A 64 21.71 -18.90 -4.59
C THR A 64 20.62 -18.15 -5.38
N HIS A 65 19.41 -18.72 -5.48
CA HIS A 65 18.27 -17.99 -6.03
C HIS A 65 17.97 -16.77 -5.13
N SER A 66 17.72 -15.61 -5.74
CA SER A 66 17.78 -14.32 -5.06
C SER A 66 16.82 -13.30 -5.66
N GLY A 67 16.73 -12.13 -5.03
CA GLY A 67 15.84 -11.05 -5.45
C GLY A 67 14.43 -11.20 -4.88
N THR A 68 13.60 -10.18 -5.12
CA THR A 68 12.13 -10.25 -4.94
C THR A 68 11.49 -11.34 -5.81
N SER A 69 12.18 -11.73 -6.89
CA SER A 69 11.79 -12.87 -7.75
C SER A 69 11.80 -14.22 -7.02
N ALA A 70 12.56 -14.36 -5.92
CA ALA A 70 12.53 -15.55 -5.08
C ALA A 70 11.43 -15.48 -4.01
N ALA A 71 11.02 -14.27 -3.61
CA ALA A 71 9.99 -14.04 -2.61
C ALA A 71 8.57 -14.29 -3.17
N ALA A 72 8.29 -13.85 -4.40
CA ALA A 72 6.96 -14.03 -5.00
C ALA A 72 6.52 -15.51 -5.13
N PRO A 73 7.38 -16.47 -5.55
CA PRO A 73 7.04 -17.89 -5.54
C PRO A 73 6.76 -18.47 -4.15
N GLU A 74 7.45 -18.01 -3.10
CA GLU A 74 7.15 -18.43 -1.73
C GLU A 74 5.74 -17.99 -1.32
N ALA A 75 5.39 -16.73 -1.61
CA ALA A 75 4.04 -16.23 -1.37
C ALA A 75 2.98 -17.02 -2.15
N ALA A 76 3.24 -17.34 -3.41
CA ALA A 76 2.36 -18.18 -4.22
C ALA A 76 2.15 -19.56 -3.59
N GLY A 77 3.20 -20.17 -3.03
CA GLY A 77 3.09 -21.42 -2.27
C GLY A 77 2.22 -21.29 -1.02
N VAL A 78 2.37 -20.20 -0.27
CA VAL A 78 1.50 -19.92 0.90
C VAL A 78 0.04 -19.72 0.49
N PHE A 79 -0.21 -19.01 -0.62
CA PHE A 79 -1.57 -18.82 -1.14
C PHE A 79 -2.18 -20.13 -1.62
N ALA A 80 -1.38 -21.03 -2.22
CA ALA A 80 -1.86 -22.36 -2.60
C ALA A 80 -2.32 -23.17 -1.39
N LEU A 81 -1.59 -23.12 -0.26
CA LEU A 81 -2.02 -23.77 0.99
C LEU A 81 -3.33 -23.17 1.54
N ALA A 82 -3.50 -21.85 1.44
CA ALA A 82 -4.73 -21.18 1.85
C ALA A 82 -5.92 -21.60 0.97
N LEU A 83 -5.72 -21.66 -0.36
CA LEU A 83 -6.72 -22.12 -1.34
C LEU A 83 -7.05 -23.61 -1.17
N GLU A 84 -6.08 -24.45 -0.82
CA GLU A 84 -6.33 -25.85 -0.47
C GLU A 84 -7.22 -25.95 0.77
N ALA A 85 -6.97 -25.11 1.77
CA ALA A 85 -7.78 -25.07 2.99
C ALA A 85 -9.19 -24.50 2.78
N ASN A 86 -9.37 -23.63 1.79
CA ASN A 86 -10.66 -23.06 1.41
C ASN A 86 -10.67 -22.68 -0.10
N PRO A 87 -11.20 -23.57 -0.96
CA PRO A 87 -11.25 -23.33 -2.41
C PRO A 87 -12.19 -22.19 -2.85
N GLU A 88 -13.08 -21.72 -1.96
CA GLU A 88 -14.04 -20.66 -2.24
C GLU A 88 -13.46 -19.24 -2.05
N LEU A 89 -12.18 -19.14 -1.63
CA LEU A 89 -11.51 -17.84 -1.48
C LEU A 89 -11.43 -17.10 -2.82
N THR A 90 -11.94 -15.88 -2.85
CA THR A 90 -11.78 -14.98 -3.97
C THR A 90 -10.38 -14.35 -3.97
N TRP A 91 -10.00 -13.71 -5.07
CA TRP A 91 -8.74 -12.97 -5.17
C TRP A 91 -8.61 -11.87 -4.10
N ARG A 92 -9.72 -11.23 -3.71
CA ARG A 92 -9.76 -10.26 -2.61
C ARG A 92 -9.60 -10.92 -1.26
N ASP A 93 -10.22 -12.07 -1.04
CA ASP A 93 -10.08 -12.79 0.22
C ASP A 93 -8.61 -13.14 0.50
N ILE A 94 -7.84 -13.52 -0.52
CA ILE A 94 -6.39 -13.74 -0.39
C ILE A 94 -5.64 -12.47 0.05
N GLN A 95 -6.00 -11.30 -0.48
CA GLN A 95 -5.42 -10.03 -0.04
C GLN A 95 -5.80 -9.68 1.39
N HIS A 96 -7.07 -9.85 1.76
CA HIS A 96 -7.55 -9.63 3.14
C HIS A 96 -6.83 -10.57 4.13
N LEU A 97 -6.73 -11.86 3.82
CA LEU A 97 -5.98 -12.82 4.61
C LEU A 97 -4.52 -12.37 4.75
N THR A 98 -3.89 -11.96 3.66
CA THR A 98 -2.50 -11.44 3.66
C THR A 98 -2.34 -10.28 4.64
N VAL A 99 -3.21 -9.26 4.60
CA VAL A 99 -3.18 -8.12 5.51
C VAL A 99 -3.31 -8.56 6.97
N LEU A 100 -4.28 -9.44 7.25
CA LEU A 100 -4.66 -9.84 8.59
C LEU A 100 -3.71 -10.85 9.24
N THR A 101 -2.98 -11.65 8.46
CA THR A 101 -2.12 -12.71 9.01
C THR A 101 -0.63 -12.44 8.89
N SER A 102 -0.22 -11.47 8.05
CA SER A 102 1.18 -11.07 7.98
C SER A 102 1.69 -10.52 9.30
N LYS A 103 2.97 -10.75 9.61
CA LYS A 103 3.58 -10.40 10.90
C LYS A 103 4.78 -9.47 10.72
N ARG A 104 4.87 -8.47 11.59
CA ARG A 104 6.04 -7.59 11.67
C ARG A 104 7.33 -8.33 11.99
N ASN A 105 7.29 -9.43 12.76
CA ASN A 105 8.38 -10.36 13.05
C ASN A 105 9.82 -9.78 13.07
N SER A 106 10.08 -8.80 13.96
CA SER A 106 11.39 -8.12 14.09
C SER A 106 11.93 -7.44 12.83
N LEU A 107 11.11 -7.23 11.80
CA LEU A 107 11.52 -6.59 10.56
C LEU A 107 11.94 -5.14 10.76
N TYR A 108 13.05 -4.75 10.14
CA TYR A 108 13.59 -3.39 10.22
C TYR A 108 14.26 -2.91 8.93
N ASP A 109 14.23 -1.60 8.71
CA ASP A 109 15.00 -0.95 7.66
C ASP A 109 16.39 -0.59 8.21
N SER A 110 17.45 -1.24 7.72
CA SER A 110 18.82 -0.96 8.22
C SER A 110 19.28 0.47 7.97
N LYS A 111 18.66 1.16 7.02
CA LYS A 111 18.94 2.56 6.70
C LYS A 111 18.08 3.54 7.50
N ASN A 112 17.18 3.07 8.36
CA ASN A 112 16.28 3.88 9.19
C ASN A 112 15.49 4.94 8.38
N ARG A 113 15.06 4.61 7.16
CA ARG A 113 14.29 5.53 6.29
C ARG A 113 12.79 5.33 6.44
N PHE A 114 12.37 4.08 6.64
CA PHE A 114 10.97 3.70 6.74
C PHE A 114 10.67 3.00 8.06
N HIS A 115 9.98 3.71 8.96
CA HIS A 115 9.51 3.17 10.22
C HIS A 115 8.14 2.53 10.08
N TRP A 116 7.88 1.54 10.93
CA TRP A 116 6.55 0.97 11.13
C TRP A 116 5.60 2.05 11.63
N LYS A 117 4.40 2.07 11.05
CA LYS A 117 3.32 3.01 11.41
C LYS A 117 2.03 2.25 11.62
N MET A 118 1.13 2.86 12.38
CA MET A 118 -0.23 2.41 12.54
C MET A 118 -1.15 3.21 11.63
N ASN A 119 -2.05 2.52 10.95
CA ASN A 119 -3.11 3.17 10.18
C ASN A 119 -4.32 3.49 11.07
N GLY A 120 -5.37 4.09 10.47
CA GLY A 120 -6.56 4.58 11.18
C GLY A 120 -7.40 3.50 11.88
N VAL A 121 -7.21 2.22 11.53
CA VAL A 121 -7.87 1.08 12.20
C VAL A 121 -6.93 0.28 13.09
N GLY A 122 -5.70 0.75 13.29
CA GLY A 122 -4.71 0.11 14.16
C GLY A 122 -3.97 -1.06 13.51
N LEU A 123 -3.88 -1.11 12.19
CA LEU A 123 -2.99 -2.07 11.51
C LEU A 123 -1.58 -1.47 11.38
N GLU A 124 -0.59 -2.25 11.81
CA GLU A 124 0.82 -1.94 11.55
C GLU A 124 1.16 -2.17 10.07
N PHE A 125 1.82 -1.19 9.46
CA PHE A 125 2.36 -1.30 8.11
C PHE A 125 3.75 -0.65 8.03
N ASN A 126 4.52 -1.04 7.01
CA ASN A 126 5.79 -0.46 6.64
C ASN A 126 5.88 -0.33 5.12
N HIS A 127 6.49 0.75 4.63
CA HIS A 127 6.61 1.02 3.20
C HIS A 127 7.50 0.02 2.44
N LEU A 128 8.39 -0.70 3.14
CA LEU A 128 9.19 -1.78 2.57
C LEU A 128 8.49 -3.13 2.71
N PHE A 129 7.87 -3.39 3.85
CA PHE A 129 7.38 -4.73 4.21
C PHE A 129 5.87 -4.93 4.07
N GLY A 130 5.13 -3.92 3.60
CA GLY A 130 3.67 -3.91 3.63
C GLY A 130 3.17 -4.15 5.06
N PHE A 131 2.27 -5.11 5.24
CA PHE A 131 1.73 -5.52 6.54
C PHE A 131 2.62 -6.54 7.29
N GLY A 132 3.78 -6.91 6.74
CA GLY A 132 4.76 -7.83 7.35
C GLY A 132 5.05 -9.07 6.50
N VAL A 133 5.80 -10.00 7.09
CA VAL A 133 6.11 -11.30 6.46
C VAL A 133 4.89 -12.22 6.53
N LEU A 134 4.62 -12.96 5.46
CA LEU A 134 3.55 -13.96 5.42
C LEU A 134 3.74 -15.03 6.51
N ASP A 135 2.66 -15.38 7.19
CA ASP A 135 2.59 -16.52 8.09
C ASP A 135 1.64 -17.57 7.50
N ALA A 136 2.21 -18.64 6.95
CA ALA A 136 1.45 -19.69 6.29
C ALA A 136 0.48 -20.39 7.26
N GLY A 137 0.91 -20.64 8.50
CA GLY A 137 0.08 -21.30 9.51
C GLY A 137 -1.11 -20.44 9.89
N ALA A 138 -0.89 -19.14 10.14
CA ALA A 138 -1.95 -18.20 10.45
C ALA A 138 -2.90 -17.99 9.26
N MET A 139 -2.36 -17.90 8.03
CA MET A 139 -3.16 -17.77 6.82
C MET A 139 -4.08 -18.97 6.60
N VAL A 140 -3.55 -20.19 6.68
CA VAL A 140 -4.34 -21.43 6.55
C VAL A 140 -5.36 -21.55 7.68
N ALA A 141 -4.98 -21.22 8.92
CA ALA A 141 -5.89 -21.28 10.06
C ALA A 141 -7.09 -20.33 9.88
N LEU A 142 -6.84 -19.10 9.42
CA LEU A 142 -7.90 -18.13 9.17
C LEU A 142 -8.72 -18.46 7.91
N ALA A 143 -8.09 -19.01 6.86
CA ALA A 143 -8.75 -19.46 5.63
C ALA A 143 -9.85 -20.49 5.90
N LYS A 144 -9.61 -21.46 6.79
CA LYS A 144 -10.56 -22.54 7.15
C LYS A 144 -11.90 -22.04 7.68
N ILE A 145 -11.90 -20.90 8.34
CA ILE A 145 -13.10 -20.29 8.92
C ILE A 145 -13.54 -19.03 8.16
N TRP A 146 -12.87 -18.72 7.05
CA TRP A 146 -13.08 -17.48 6.31
C TRP A 146 -14.48 -17.41 5.72
N LYS A 147 -15.02 -16.20 5.70
CA LYS A 147 -16.27 -15.84 5.03
C LYS A 147 -15.92 -14.77 4.03
N THR A 148 -16.27 -15.04 2.76
CA THR A 148 -15.97 -14.16 1.64
C THR A 148 -16.43 -12.74 1.94
N VAL A 149 -15.55 -11.77 1.68
CA VAL A 149 -15.85 -10.37 1.90
C VAL A 149 -17.00 -9.90 0.99
N PRO A 150 -17.74 -8.84 1.39
CA PRO A 150 -18.82 -8.28 0.57
C PRO A 150 -18.37 -7.87 -0.84
N ALA A 151 -19.34 -7.57 -1.71
CA ALA A 151 -19.09 -7.10 -3.06
C ALA A 151 -18.16 -5.87 -3.08
N ARG A 152 -17.26 -5.86 -4.06
CA ARG A 152 -16.31 -4.76 -4.27
C ARG A 152 -17.02 -3.60 -4.96
N PHE A 153 -16.86 -2.40 -4.42
CA PHE A 153 -17.27 -1.14 -5.01
C PHE A 153 -16.06 -0.27 -5.33
N HIS A 154 -16.27 0.73 -6.19
CA HIS A 154 -15.27 1.76 -6.47
C HIS A 154 -15.96 3.11 -6.53
N CYS A 155 -15.41 4.09 -5.82
CA CYS A 155 -15.88 5.46 -5.78
C CYS A 155 -14.83 6.38 -6.40
N GLU A 156 -15.23 7.15 -7.42
CA GLU A 156 -14.49 8.34 -7.84
C GLU A 156 -14.79 9.45 -6.81
N ALA A 157 -13.96 9.53 -5.78
CA ALA A 157 -14.24 10.26 -4.55
C ALA A 157 -13.94 11.77 -4.66
N GLY A 158 -13.55 12.25 -5.83
CA GLY A 158 -13.32 13.65 -6.12
C GLY A 158 -12.17 13.86 -7.10
N SER A 159 -12.19 15.01 -7.77
CA SER A 159 -11.16 15.41 -8.72
C SER A 159 -10.77 16.88 -8.53
N TYR A 160 -9.49 17.15 -8.71
CA TYR A 160 -8.92 18.49 -8.76
C TYR A 160 -8.34 18.74 -10.15
N VAL A 161 -8.97 19.63 -10.93
CA VAL A 161 -8.58 19.97 -12.31
C VAL A 161 -8.19 21.44 -12.38
N LYS A 162 -6.99 21.75 -11.87
CA LYS A 162 -6.43 23.11 -11.88
C LYS A 162 -4.91 23.00 -11.80
N THR A 163 -4.21 23.78 -12.62
CA THR A 163 -2.75 23.86 -12.55
C THR A 163 -2.31 24.58 -11.27
N SER A 164 -1.55 23.87 -10.42
CA SER A 164 -0.90 24.40 -9.23
C SER A 164 0.60 24.14 -9.26
N GLU A 165 1.38 25.17 -8.98
CA GLU A 165 2.83 25.08 -8.90
C GLU A 165 3.28 24.50 -7.54
N PHE A 166 4.36 23.71 -7.56
CA PHE A 166 5.06 23.24 -6.37
C PHE A 166 6.58 23.38 -6.56
N ARG A 167 7.32 23.64 -5.48
CA ARG A 167 8.75 23.97 -5.51
C ARG A 167 9.55 23.10 -4.53
N ALA A 168 10.87 23.21 -4.57
CA ALA A 168 11.73 22.53 -3.62
C ALA A 168 11.51 23.01 -2.17
N ASN A 169 11.39 24.33 -1.95
CA ASN A 169 11.28 24.90 -0.61
C ASN A 169 9.84 24.97 -0.05
N GLU A 170 8.84 24.62 -0.87
CA GLU A 170 7.42 24.76 -0.51
C GLU A 170 6.65 23.56 -1.03
N SER A 171 6.11 22.75 -0.10
CA SER A 171 5.26 21.61 -0.46
C SER A 171 3.86 22.10 -0.82
N LEU A 172 3.38 21.72 -2.01
CA LEU A 172 1.99 21.92 -2.39
C LEU A 172 1.13 20.90 -1.66
N LYS A 173 0.02 21.36 -1.08
CA LYS A 173 -1.01 20.50 -0.49
C LYS A 173 -2.35 20.80 -1.14
N ILE A 174 -2.91 19.82 -1.82
CA ILE A 174 -4.28 19.89 -2.34
C ILE A 174 -5.12 18.96 -1.49
N SER A 175 -6.32 19.39 -1.09
CA SER A 175 -7.26 18.57 -0.33
C SER A 175 -8.56 18.37 -1.07
N LEU A 176 -9.15 17.19 -0.93
CA LEU A 176 -10.46 16.82 -1.41
C LEU A 176 -11.29 16.35 -0.21
N ASP A 177 -12.43 17.00 0.03
CA ASP A 177 -13.40 16.55 1.03
C ASP A 177 -14.41 15.63 0.32
N THR A 178 -14.59 14.40 0.83
CA THR A 178 -15.44 13.37 0.19
C THR A 178 -16.33 12.67 1.20
N ASP A 179 -17.54 12.30 0.80
CA ASP A 179 -18.42 11.39 1.53
C ASP A 179 -18.26 9.93 1.06
N SER A 180 -17.30 9.68 0.15
CA SER A 180 -17.02 8.37 -0.44
C SER A 180 -18.23 7.73 -1.12
N CYS A 181 -18.93 8.56 -1.92
CA CYS A 181 -20.10 8.18 -2.71
C CYS A 181 -21.26 7.68 -1.84
N ALA A 182 -21.48 8.31 -0.69
CA ALA A 182 -22.50 7.89 0.27
C ALA A 182 -23.91 7.90 -0.37
N GLY A 183 -24.67 6.82 -0.19
CA GLY A 183 -26.04 6.71 -0.69
C GLY A 183 -26.17 6.35 -2.17
N THR A 184 -25.06 6.07 -2.88
CA THR A 184 -25.08 5.62 -4.27
C THR A 184 -24.72 4.15 -4.41
N ASP A 185 -24.82 3.60 -5.63
CA ASP A 185 -24.40 2.24 -5.96
C ASP A 185 -22.88 2.04 -5.95
N THR A 186 -22.09 3.11 -5.73
CA THR A 186 -20.63 3.11 -5.68
C THR A 186 -20.07 3.41 -4.28
N GLU A 187 -20.93 3.45 -3.26
CA GLU A 187 -20.55 3.74 -1.88
C GLU A 187 -19.44 2.80 -1.35
N VAL A 188 -18.41 3.39 -0.74
CA VAL A 188 -17.34 2.65 -0.04
C VAL A 188 -17.22 3.16 1.39
N ASN A 189 -17.23 2.25 2.36
CA ASN A 189 -17.10 2.55 3.79
C ASN A 189 -15.89 1.89 4.45
N TYR A 190 -15.34 0.84 3.83
CA TYR A 190 -14.19 0.09 4.32
C TYR A 190 -13.19 -0.06 3.18
N VAL A 191 -12.07 0.66 3.29
CA VAL A 191 -11.05 0.75 2.23
C VAL A 191 -10.31 -0.58 2.05
N GLU A 192 -10.02 -0.93 0.79
CA GLU A 192 -9.05 -1.95 0.40
C GLU A 192 -7.86 -1.27 -0.30
N HIS A 193 -8.12 -0.66 -1.46
CA HIS A 193 -7.10 0.04 -2.25
C HIS A 193 -7.50 1.49 -2.48
N VAL A 194 -6.51 2.39 -2.52
CA VAL A 194 -6.74 3.79 -2.89
C VAL A 194 -5.75 4.17 -3.98
N GLN A 195 -6.24 4.79 -5.05
CA GLN A 195 -5.41 5.33 -6.12
C GLN A 195 -5.51 6.87 -6.17
N ALA A 196 -4.38 7.51 -6.37
CA ALA A 196 -4.30 8.90 -6.78
C ALA A 196 -3.89 8.92 -8.26
N VAL A 197 -4.86 9.21 -9.13
CA VAL A 197 -4.63 9.32 -10.58
C VAL A 197 -4.15 10.73 -10.86
N ILE A 198 -2.87 10.88 -11.22
CA ILE A 198 -2.19 12.17 -11.24
C ILE A 198 -1.66 12.51 -12.64
N THR A 199 -1.90 13.75 -13.05
CA THR A 199 -1.19 14.39 -14.16
C THR A 199 -0.34 15.53 -13.62
N LEU A 200 0.98 15.43 -13.78
CA LEU A 200 1.94 16.46 -13.37
C LEU A 200 3.13 16.51 -14.31
N ASN A 201 3.84 17.64 -14.33
CA ASN A 201 5.15 17.75 -14.94
C ASN A 201 6.13 18.45 -14.00
N ALA A 202 7.41 18.12 -14.14
CA ALA A 202 8.49 18.74 -13.38
C ALA A 202 9.73 18.86 -14.27
N PRO A 203 10.68 19.75 -13.96
CA PRO A 203 11.93 19.89 -14.72
C PRO A 203 12.79 18.63 -14.66
N ARG A 204 12.59 17.82 -13.61
CA ARG A 204 13.17 16.49 -13.42
C ARG A 204 12.19 15.61 -12.65
N ARG A 205 11.60 14.62 -13.29
CA ARG A 205 10.57 13.74 -12.72
C ARG A 205 11.09 12.95 -11.51
N GLY A 206 12.34 12.51 -11.55
CA GLY A 206 12.97 11.76 -10.45
C GLY A 206 13.12 12.54 -9.15
N ASP A 207 13.01 13.86 -9.17
CA ASP A 207 13.06 14.69 -7.95
C ASP A 207 11.68 14.86 -7.31
N VAL A 208 10.59 14.45 -7.98
CA VAL A 208 9.24 14.57 -7.42
C VAL A 208 9.01 13.52 -6.33
N LYS A 209 8.53 13.98 -5.17
CA LYS A 209 7.97 13.14 -4.11
C LYS A 209 6.49 13.45 -3.95
N LEU A 210 5.70 12.39 -3.80
CA LEU A 210 4.26 12.50 -3.60
C LEU A 210 3.84 11.72 -2.36
N PHE A 211 2.95 12.33 -1.58
CA PHE A 211 2.33 11.70 -0.43
C PHE A 211 0.82 11.85 -0.47
N MET A 212 0.12 10.85 0.03
CA MET A 212 -1.32 10.89 0.24
C MET A 212 -1.62 10.70 1.72
N VAL A 213 -2.50 11.53 2.26
CA VAL A 213 -2.95 11.49 3.66
C VAL A 213 -4.44 11.18 3.69
N SER A 214 -4.82 10.11 4.39
CA SER A 214 -6.22 9.73 4.60
C SER A 214 -6.92 10.61 5.64
N PRO A 215 -8.26 10.61 5.71
CA PRO A 215 -9.01 11.31 6.76
C PRO A 215 -8.64 10.87 8.18
N SER A 216 -8.19 9.63 8.35
CA SER A 216 -7.74 9.10 9.64
C SER A 216 -6.29 9.47 9.98
N GLY A 217 -5.61 10.24 9.12
CA GLY A 217 -4.24 10.71 9.32
C GLY A 217 -3.14 9.78 8.78
N THR A 218 -3.49 8.69 8.10
CA THR A 218 -2.50 7.76 7.55
C THR A 218 -1.80 8.38 6.35
N ARG A 219 -0.51 8.70 6.53
CA ARG A 219 0.34 9.31 5.49
C ARG A 219 1.15 8.26 4.73
N SER A 220 0.79 8.04 3.47
CA SER A 220 1.44 7.12 2.52
C SER A 220 2.36 7.88 1.57
N MET A 221 3.61 7.44 1.43
CA MET A 221 4.48 7.90 0.34
C MET A 221 4.09 7.13 -0.93
N ILE A 222 3.48 7.81 -1.90
CA ILE A 222 3.02 7.16 -3.13
C ILE A 222 4.04 7.30 -4.27
N LEU A 223 4.97 8.26 -4.16
CA LEU A 223 6.15 8.35 -5.02
C LEU A 223 7.34 8.84 -4.19
N SER A 224 8.45 8.10 -4.25
CA SER A 224 9.74 8.47 -3.66
C SER A 224 10.65 9.10 -4.71
N ARG A 225 11.70 9.81 -4.25
CA ARG A 225 12.75 10.34 -5.13
C ARG A 225 13.45 9.19 -5.84
N ARG A 226 13.66 9.33 -7.15
CA ARG A 226 14.33 8.38 -8.02
C ARG A 226 15.56 9.05 -8.66
N PRO A 227 16.75 8.90 -8.06
CA PRO A 227 17.94 9.67 -8.45
C PRO A 227 18.40 9.47 -9.90
N ASN A 228 18.00 8.37 -10.55
CA ASN A 228 18.37 8.04 -11.92
C ASN A 228 17.27 8.36 -12.96
N ASP A 229 16.10 8.82 -12.53
CA ASP A 229 15.03 9.26 -13.44
C ASP A 229 15.24 10.74 -13.79
N ASP A 230 15.86 10.98 -14.95
CA ASP A 230 16.19 12.31 -15.47
C ASP A 230 15.17 12.84 -16.49
N ASP A 231 13.99 12.21 -16.57
CA ASP A 231 12.90 12.70 -17.43
C ASP A 231 12.56 14.16 -17.12
N SER A 232 12.55 14.97 -18.17
CA SER A 232 12.29 16.41 -18.14
C SER A 232 11.18 16.82 -19.12
N HIS A 233 10.55 15.86 -19.80
CA HIS A 233 9.60 16.10 -20.88
C HIS A 233 8.20 15.60 -20.51
N ASP A 234 8.10 14.34 -20.06
CA ASP A 234 6.83 13.64 -19.98
C ASP A 234 6.10 13.88 -18.66
N GLY A 235 6.84 13.86 -17.55
CA GLY A 235 6.25 13.86 -16.21
C GLY A 235 5.40 12.61 -15.98
N PHE A 236 4.21 12.81 -15.42
CA PHE A 236 3.17 11.77 -15.30
C PHE A 236 1.89 12.25 -15.98
N THR A 237 1.26 11.37 -16.74
CA THR A 237 -0.05 11.64 -17.38
C THR A 237 -1.04 10.59 -16.93
N LYS A 238 -2.05 11.00 -16.15
CA LYS A 238 -3.07 10.12 -15.56
C LYS A 238 -2.50 8.84 -14.93
N TRP A 239 -1.38 8.96 -14.23
CA TRP A 239 -0.70 7.82 -13.63
C TRP A 239 -1.40 7.42 -12.31
N PRO A 240 -1.85 6.17 -12.13
CA PRO A 240 -2.65 5.75 -10.99
C PRO A 240 -1.78 5.24 -9.83
N PHE A 241 -1.11 6.15 -9.11
CA PHE A 241 -0.33 5.77 -7.93
C PHE A 241 -1.22 5.13 -6.86
N MET A 242 -0.79 4.02 -6.25
CA MET A 242 -1.65 3.22 -5.36
C MET A 242 -1.09 3.12 -3.93
N THR A 243 -1.97 3.02 -2.93
CA THR A 243 -1.61 2.63 -1.56
C THR A 243 -2.56 1.58 -0.99
N THR A 244 -1.98 0.64 -0.23
CA THR A 244 -2.68 -0.35 0.60
C THR A 244 -2.62 0.03 2.09
N HIS A 245 -1.83 1.03 2.48
CA HIS A 245 -1.59 1.34 3.90
C HIS A 245 -2.87 1.74 4.67
N THR A 246 -3.88 2.25 3.96
CA THR A 246 -5.17 2.68 4.52
C THR A 246 -6.19 1.54 4.60
N TRP A 247 -5.77 0.28 4.42
CA TRP A 247 -6.66 -0.89 4.44
C TRP A 247 -7.52 -0.91 5.71
N GLY A 248 -8.82 -1.09 5.51
CA GLY A 248 -9.84 -1.15 6.54
C GLY A 248 -10.33 0.22 7.05
N GLU A 249 -9.71 1.34 6.69
CA GLU A 249 -10.15 2.67 7.15
C GLU A 249 -11.52 3.07 6.59
N ASN A 250 -12.17 4.00 7.30
CA ASN A 250 -13.30 4.73 6.76
C ASN A 250 -12.77 5.86 5.84
N PRO A 251 -13.15 5.88 4.56
CA PRO A 251 -12.64 6.85 3.59
C PRO A 251 -13.30 8.24 3.65
N ARG A 252 -14.34 8.43 4.46
CA ARG A 252 -15.09 9.70 4.50
C ARG A 252 -14.30 10.79 5.22
N GLY A 253 -14.30 11.99 4.63
CA GLY A 253 -13.63 13.16 5.16
C GLY A 253 -12.56 13.70 4.21
N ARG A 254 -11.55 14.35 4.77
CA ARG A 254 -10.53 15.06 4.00
C ARG A 254 -9.38 14.14 3.59
N TRP A 255 -9.19 13.99 2.28
CA TRP A 255 -7.97 13.45 1.69
C TRP A 255 -7.03 14.58 1.29
N THR A 256 -5.72 14.39 1.45
CA THR A 256 -4.73 15.41 1.04
C THR A 256 -3.62 14.79 0.20
N LEU A 257 -3.37 15.35 -0.98
CA LEU A 257 -2.20 15.08 -1.81
C LEU A 257 -1.13 16.13 -1.50
N GLU A 258 0.07 15.68 -1.16
CA GLU A 258 1.24 16.52 -0.95
C GLU A 258 2.25 16.27 -2.09
N ALA A 259 2.66 17.33 -2.77
CA ALA A 259 3.67 17.30 -3.82
C ALA A 259 4.89 18.15 -3.45
N HIS A 260 6.08 17.60 -3.64
CA HIS A 260 7.34 18.21 -3.25
C HIS A 260 8.44 17.87 -4.27
N ILE A 261 9.40 18.77 -4.45
CA ILE A 261 10.63 18.50 -5.20
C ILE A 261 11.76 18.27 -4.20
N ASP A 262 12.26 17.04 -4.13
CA ASP A 262 13.45 16.67 -3.36
C ASP A 262 14.61 16.41 -4.33
N ARG A 263 15.54 17.36 -4.38
CA ARG A 263 16.69 17.28 -5.27
C ARG A 263 17.78 16.37 -4.70
N GLY A 264 17.85 16.20 -3.38
CA GLY A 264 18.93 15.49 -2.69
C GLY A 264 20.32 16.10 -2.92
N SER A 265 21.31 15.65 -2.14
CA SER A 265 22.71 16.07 -2.29
C SER A 265 23.33 15.65 -3.63
N ASP A 266 22.83 14.55 -4.19
CA ASP A 266 23.41 13.90 -5.37
C ASP A 266 22.72 14.33 -6.67
N SER A 267 21.95 15.43 -6.66
CA SER A 267 21.29 15.93 -7.86
C SER A 267 22.33 16.31 -8.91
N LYS A 268 22.13 15.84 -10.14
CA LYS A 268 22.88 16.30 -11.31
C LYS A 268 22.24 17.54 -11.97
N ASP A 269 21.07 17.98 -11.48
CA ASP A 269 20.45 19.22 -11.93
C ASP A 269 21.21 20.41 -11.34
N SER A 270 21.71 21.30 -12.19
CA SER A 270 22.47 22.50 -11.81
C SER A 270 21.58 23.71 -11.47
N ARG A 271 20.26 23.61 -11.63
CA ARG A 271 19.31 24.69 -11.30
C ARG A 271 19.43 25.10 -9.83
N SER A 272 18.98 26.30 -9.49
CA SER A 272 18.77 26.63 -8.07
C SER A 272 17.42 26.10 -7.57
N ASP A 273 17.24 25.97 -6.26
CA ASP A 273 15.98 25.48 -5.67
C ASP A 273 14.77 26.38 -5.99
N GLY A 274 15.01 27.66 -6.30
CA GLY A 274 13.97 28.60 -6.77
C GLY A 274 13.59 28.45 -8.25
N GLU A 275 14.42 27.75 -9.04
CA GLU A 275 14.21 27.49 -10.47
C GLU A 275 13.53 26.13 -10.72
N ALA A 276 13.66 25.18 -9.78
CA ALA A 276 12.98 23.89 -9.87
C ALA A 276 11.48 24.04 -9.54
N ARG A 277 10.65 24.15 -10.59
CA ARG A 277 9.20 24.37 -10.49
C ARG A 277 8.42 23.25 -11.16
N GLY A 278 7.69 22.48 -10.38
CA GLY A 278 6.76 21.46 -10.86
C GLY A 278 5.33 21.99 -10.92
N PHE A 279 4.50 21.37 -11.75
CA PHE A 279 3.09 21.74 -11.88
C PHE A 279 2.22 20.49 -11.79
N LEU A 280 1.36 20.45 -10.77
CA LEU A 280 0.27 19.48 -10.66
C LEU A 280 -0.90 20.02 -11.48
N LYS A 281 -1.41 19.24 -12.45
CA LYS A 281 -2.48 19.65 -13.36
C LYS A 281 -3.81 19.01 -13.01
N GLU A 282 -3.77 17.72 -12.69
CA GLU A 282 -4.93 16.89 -12.41
C GLU A 282 -4.61 15.92 -11.27
N TRP A 283 -5.56 15.75 -10.36
CA TRP A 283 -5.57 14.67 -9.37
C TRP A 283 -6.99 14.16 -9.19
N THR A 284 -7.21 12.88 -9.43
CA THR A 284 -8.47 12.19 -9.11
C THR A 284 -8.23 11.14 -8.03
N LEU A 285 -9.08 11.12 -7.01
CA LEU A 285 -9.06 10.15 -5.92
C LEU A 285 -10.00 8.99 -6.25
N MET A 286 -9.45 7.78 -6.36
CA MET A 286 -10.22 6.55 -6.55
C MET A 286 -10.13 5.69 -5.30
N ILE A 287 -11.26 5.30 -4.75
CA ILE A 287 -11.35 4.49 -3.53
C ILE A 287 -12.02 3.16 -3.88
N HIS A 288 -11.38 2.06 -3.51
CA HIS A 288 -11.89 0.70 -3.70
C HIS A 288 -12.10 0.03 -2.36
N GLY A 289 -13.19 -0.72 -2.22
CA GLY A 289 -13.47 -1.44 -0.99
C GLY A 289 -14.90 -1.95 -0.93
N THR A 290 -15.43 -2.06 0.29
CA THR A 290 -16.80 -2.52 0.52
C THR A 290 -17.69 -1.43 1.11
N ARG A 291 -18.98 -1.49 0.78
CA ARG A 291 -20.02 -0.73 1.48
C ARG A 291 -20.31 -1.34 2.86
N ASP A 292 -20.41 -2.66 2.90
CA ASP A 292 -20.75 -3.44 4.09
C ASP A 292 -19.50 -3.91 4.86
N PRO A 293 -19.58 -4.07 6.18
CA PRO A 293 -18.43 -4.45 7.01
C PRO A 293 -17.91 -5.87 6.67
N PRO A 294 -16.62 -6.04 6.35
CA PRO A 294 -16.11 -7.29 5.77
C PRO A 294 -15.91 -8.45 6.77
N TYR A 295 -15.89 -8.20 8.08
CA TYR A 295 -15.44 -9.18 9.08
C TYR A 295 -16.46 -9.51 10.17
N VAL A 296 -17.73 -9.13 10.00
CA VAL A 296 -18.75 -9.25 11.07
C VAL A 296 -18.88 -10.68 11.57
N ASP A 297 -18.89 -11.65 10.65
CA ASP A 297 -19.20 -13.05 10.94
C ASP A 297 -17.97 -13.89 11.32
N LEU A 298 -16.77 -13.30 11.33
CA LEU A 298 -15.53 -14.01 11.65
C LEU A 298 -15.24 -14.00 13.16
N PRO A 299 -15.04 -15.15 13.82
CA PRO A 299 -14.64 -15.16 15.22
C PRO A 299 -13.20 -14.67 15.37
N ALA A 300 -12.96 -13.79 16.35
CA ALA A 300 -11.63 -13.28 16.68
C ALA A 300 -11.19 -13.83 18.04
N HIS A 301 -10.63 -15.06 18.03
CA HIS A 301 -10.27 -15.77 19.26
C HIS A 301 -9.10 -15.12 20.02
N ASP A 302 -8.11 -14.59 19.29
CA ASP A 302 -7.02 -13.81 19.87
C ASP A 302 -7.37 -12.32 19.82
N HIS A 303 -7.54 -11.71 21.00
CA HIS A 303 -7.86 -10.29 21.15
C HIS A 303 -6.77 -9.34 20.63
N ASN A 304 -5.53 -9.82 20.48
CA ASN A 304 -4.41 -9.05 19.94
C ASN A 304 -4.20 -9.29 18.44
N SER A 305 -4.98 -10.17 17.82
CA SER A 305 -4.90 -10.39 16.38
C SER A 305 -5.31 -9.13 15.60
N LYS A 306 -4.74 -8.93 14.41
CA LYS A 306 -5.15 -7.85 13.50
C LYS A 306 -6.65 -7.90 13.19
N LEU A 307 -7.23 -9.10 13.08
CA LEU A 307 -8.68 -9.27 12.90
C LEU A 307 -9.47 -8.67 14.07
N ALA A 308 -9.10 -8.98 15.32
CA ALA A 308 -9.75 -8.42 16.50
C ALA A 308 -9.63 -6.89 16.55
N ILE A 309 -8.45 -6.36 16.25
CA ILE A 309 -8.17 -4.92 16.24
C ILE A 309 -9.07 -4.20 15.21
N VAL A 310 -9.10 -4.69 13.97
CA VAL A 310 -9.90 -4.05 12.91
C VAL A 310 -11.39 -4.18 13.17
N LYS A 311 -11.86 -5.34 13.65
CA LYS A 311 -13.28 -5.50 14.03
C LYS A 311 -13.70 -4.49 15.09
N LYS A 312 -12.88 -4.30 16.12
CA LYS A 312 -13.14 -3.31 17.18
C LYS A 312 -13.20 -1.88 16.62
N ALA A 313 -12.31 -1.53 15.69
CA ALA A 313 -12.32 -0.23 15.01
C ALA A 313 -13.60 -0.05 14.16
N HIS A 314 -14.01 -1.06 13.40
CA HIS A 314 -15.22 -1.00 12.57
C HIS A 314 -16.50 -0.87 13.40
N GLU A 315 -16.57 -1.55 14.55
CA GLU A 315 -17.69 -1.42 15.49
C GLU A 315 -17.78 -0.03 16.12
N SER A 316 -16.65 0.58 16.50
CA SER A 316 -16.63 1.91 17.10
C SER A 316 -17.09 2.99 16.11
N THR A 317 -16.64 2.93 14.86
CA THR A 317 -17.09 3.82 13.78
C THR A 317 -18.60 3.70 13.54
N ARG A 318 -19.14 2.48 13.51
CA ARG A 318 -20.59 2.24 13.33
C ARG A 318 -21.41 2.84 14.46
N ARG A 319 -20.97 2.69 15.71
CA ARG A 319 -21.64 3.28 16.88
C ARG A 319 -21.59 4.81 16.83
N GLY A 320 -20.46 5.39 16.44
CA GLY A 320 -20.32 6.84 16.26
C GLY A 320 -21.27 7.41 15.19
N ALA A 321 -21.36 6.74 14.04
CA ALA A 321 -22.29 7.11 12.97
C ALA A 321 -23.76 7.02 13.41
N ALA A 322 -24.14 5.95 14.13
CA ALA A 322 -25.49 5.79 14.65
C ALA A 322 -25.87 6.85 15.69
N ALA A 323 -24.91 7.27 16.53
CA ALA A 323 -25.13 8.34 17.51
C ALA A 323 -25.30 9.71 16.83
N ALA A 324 -24.46 10.02 15.82
CA ALA A 324 -24.59 11.27 15.04
C ALA A 324 -25.92 11.36 14.29
N HIS A 325 -26.44 10.24 13.78
CA HIS A 325 -27.73 10.21 13.10
C HIS A 325 -28.94 10.35 14.05
N ARG A 326 -28.81 9.94 15.32
CA ARG A 326 -29.85 10.13 16.34
C ARG A 326 -29.88 11.54 16.91
N GLY A 327 -28.74 12.23 16.99
CA GLY A 327 -28.64 13.62 17.45
C GLY A 327 -29.03 14.69 16.42
N SER A 328 -29.36 14.29 15.18
CA SER A 328 -29.70 15.18 14.06
C SER A 328 -31.19 15.11 13.66
N ARG A 329 -32.05 14.43 14.44
CA ARG A 329 -33.50 14.53 14.29
C ARG A 329 -34.03 15.62 15.23
N PRO A 330 -34.76 16.64 14.72
CA PRO A 330 -35.30 17.73 15.53
C PRO A 330 -36.35 17.27 16.54
#